data_AF-A0A397W219-F1
#
_entry.id   AF-A0A397W219-F1
#
_cell.length_a   1.000
_cell.length_b   1.000
_cell.length_c   1.000
_cell.angle_alpha   90.00
_cell.angle_beta   90.00
_cell.angle_gamma   90.00
#
_symmetry.space_group_name_H-M   'P 1'
#
loop_
_entity.id
_entity.type
_entity.pdbx_description
1 polymer ?
#
loop_
_entity_poly.entity_id
_entity_poly.type
_entity_poly.pdbx_seq_one_letter_code
_entity_poly.pdbx_strand_id
1 'polypeptide(L)'
;MAFDWRSLFGYQTFKMVRVKDLRLGVIFRIFQLIILIYILFEIIYNQRYLKTEAPVPGAIRVTLQAPNDLDIPSYCNGATPCTFWGANEIQYPSDSAGYAFFTTRATARNYPNPPGCNSLRTTSPSDPCFFKPSNNNVTILPTSYIGGIENYTMMIEHSIRGEATSIAIRNGLMDGTLFYSDGKTVYKKITNASRTQDNPRADGDIFTIQDLLTASGANLDAPSTAPGADKAAGETYRSSGIVIAIVINYQNVRFKTDQLVYSYLPRVIDGNEYKVTENILNSTDGSITIIDRHGIRFVFQQNGSIGVFDFVSLLTSLVASIALLKVAELIVEIIMLRFLPEKEVYEDVKFDETTYRRGEVEVNKADEKKYQKRDEEQN
;
A
#
# COMPACT_ATOMS: atom_id res chain seq x y z
N MET A 1 -39.43 -50.93 -19.17
CA MET A 1 -38.84 -50.43 -17.90
C MET A 1 -39.39 -49.05 -17.66
N ALA A 2 -40.36 -48.92 -16.76
CA ALA A 2 -40.80 -47.60 -16.32
C ALA A 2 -39.68 -47.01 -15.45
N PHE A 3 -39.21 -45.82 -15.81
CA PHE A 3 -38.18 -45.12 -15.05
C PHE A 3 -38.79 -44.69 -13.71
N ASP A 4 -38.29 -45.26 -12.61
CA ASP A 4 -38.83 -45.02 -11.27
C ASP A 4 -38.34 -43.67 -10.73
N TRP A 5 -39.10 -42.62 -11.05
CA TRP A 5 -38.86 -41.26 -10.56
C TRP A 5 -38.79 -41.16 -9.03
N ARG A 6 -39.43 -42.07 -8.27
CA ARG A 6 -39.36 -42.04 -6.80
C ARG A 6 -38.00 -42.47 -6.29
N SER A 7 -37.39 -43.47 -6.93
CA SER A 7 -36.01 -43.84 -6.64
C SER A 7 -35.02 -42.74 -7.03
N LEU A 8 -35.28 -42.03 -8.13
CA LEU A 8 -34.43 -40.94 -8.60
C LEU A 8 -34.51 -39.69 -7.71
N PHE A 9 -35.71 -39.34 -7.23
CA PHE A 9 -35.94 -38.18 -6.36
C PHE A 9 -35.91 -38.53 -4.86
N GLY A 10 -35.46 -39.74 -4.49
CA GLY A 10 -35.27 -40.12 -3.09
C GLY A 10 -34.08 -39.39 -2.47
N TYR A 11 -34.28 -38.73 -1.32
CA TYR A 11 -33.22 -38.08 -0.55
C TYR A 11 -32.69 -39.00 0.54
N GLN A 12 -31.40 -39.32 0.49
CA GLN A 12 -30.73 -40.10 1.53
C GLN A 12 -30.27 -39.18 2.67
N THR A 13 -30.53 -39.61 3.91
CA THR A 13 -30.13 -38.89 5.11
C THR A 13 -29.40 -39.81 6.08
N PHE A 14 -28.50 -39.25 6.88
CA PHE A 14 -27.72 -40.00 7.86
C PHE A 14 -28.56 -40.27 9.11
N LYS A 15 -28.51 -41.51 9.61
CA LYS A 15 -29.00 -41.87 10.95
C LYS A 15 -28.01 -41.30 11.98
N MET A 16 -28.47 -40.41 12.86
CA MET A 16 -27.63 -39.77 13.89
C MET A 16 -27.93 -40.33 15.29
N VAL A 17 -26.88 -40.51 16.08
CA VAL A 17 -26.99 -40.88 17.50
C VAL A 17 -26.88 -39.62 18.36
N ARG A 18 -27.85 -39.39 19.25
CA ARG A 18 -27.84 -38.26 20.17
C ARG A 18 -27.27 -38.69 21.52
N VAL A 19 -25.99 -38.39 21.75
CA VAL A 19 -25.32 -38.62 23.03
C VAL A 19 -25.71 -37.52 24.03
N LYS A 20 -26.25 -37.91 25.19
CA LYS A 20 -26.63 -36.99 26.28
C LYS A 20 -25.58 -37.02 27.40
N ASP A 21 -24.38 -36.56 27.10
CA ASP A 21 -23.28 -36.45 28.07
C ASP A 21 -22.88 -34.97 28.27
N LEU A 22 -22.78 -34.54 29.53
CA LEU A 22 -22.45 -33.16 29.87
C LEU A 22 -21.00 -32.81 29.50
N ARG A 23 -20.04 -33.72 29.69
CA ARG A 23 -18.60 -33.50 29.45
C ARG A 23 -18.36 -33.31 27.95
N LEU A 24 -18.87 -34.24 27.14
CA LEU A 24 -18.77 -34.13 25.67
C LEU A 24 -19.54 -32.92 25.14
N GLY A 25 -20.73 -32.67 25.68
CA GLY A 25 -21.54 -31.52 25.31
C GLY A 25 -20.82 -30.20 25.57
N VAL A 26 -20.20 -30.03 26.75
CA VAL A 26 -19.45 -28.82 27.09
C VAL A 26 -18.23 -28.66 26.19
N ILE A 27 -17.43 -29.71 25.99
CA ILE A 27 -16.25 -29.66 25.11
C ILE A 27 -16.66 -29.26 23.69
N PHE A 28 -17.71 -29.87 23.15
CA PHE A 28 -18.19 -29.56 21.80
C PHE A 28 -18.71 -28.13 21.68
N ARG A 29 -19.47 -27.63 22.67
CA ARG A 29 -19.96 -26.24 22.66
C ARG A 29 -18.82 -25.22 22.80
N ILE A 30 -17.78 -25.53 23.58
CA ILE A 30 -16.57 -24.69 23.66
C ILE A 30 -15.88 -24.63 22.30
N PHE A 31 -15.65 -25.77 21.63
CA PHE A 31 -15.07 -25.78 20.29
C PHE A 31 -15.91 -24.99 19.29
N GLN A 32 -17.24 -25.15 19.30
CA GLN A 32 -18.14 -24.37 18.44
C GLN A 32 -18.02 -22.86 18.71
N LEU A 33 -17.95 -22.44 19.97
CA LEU A 33 -17.82 -21.04 20.34
C LEU A 33 -16.47 -20.45 19.91
N ILE A 34 -15.37 -21.17 20.12
CA ILE A 34 -14.03 -20.76 19.67
C ILE A 34 -14.00 -20.63 18.14
N ILE A 35 -14.53 -21.62 17.43
CA ILE A 35 -14.59 -21.59 15.96
C ILE A 35 -15.45 -20.43 15.47
N LEU A 36 -16.61 -20.18 16.09
CA LEU A 36 -17.47 -19.05 15.73
C LEU A 36 -16.76 -17.71 15.94
N ILE A 37 -16.06 -17.52 17.06
CA ILE A 37 -15.25 -16.31 17.31
C ILE A 37 -14.15 -16.18 16.25
N TYR A 38 -13.45 -17.27 15.94
CA TYR A 38 -12.42 -17.29 14.90
C TYR A 38 -12.96 -16.91 13.52
N ILE A 39 -14.11 -17.45 13.12
CA ILE A 39 -14.77 -17.12 11.84
C ILE A 39 -15.16 -15.65 11.79
N LEU A 40 -15.77 -15.12 12.86
CA LEU A 40 -16.14 -13.71 12.92
C LEU A 40 -14.89 -12.82 12.87
N PHE A 41 -13.82 -13.19 13.57
CA PHE A 41 -12.55 -12.49 13.49
C PHE A 41 -11.99 -12.50 12.07
N GLU A 42 -11.94 -13.66 11.40
CA GLU A 42 -11.39 -13.79 10.05
C GLU A 42 -12.23 -13.01 9.01
N ILE A 43 -13.56 -13.06 9.09
CA ILE A 43 -14.44 -12.33 8.17
C ILE A 43 -14.35 -10.82 8.42
N ILE A 44 -14.42 -10.37 9.68
CA ILE A 44 -14.53 -8.94 10.01
C ILE A 44 -13.17 -8.24 10.05
N TYR A 45 -12.19 -8.84 10.73
CA TYR A 45 -10.87 -8.26 10.92
C TYR A 45 -10.03 -8.39 9.65
N ASN A 46 -9.96 -9.60 9.08
CA ASN A 46 -9.17 -9.87 7.86
C ASN A 46 -9.95 -9.61 6.57
N GLN A 47 -11.20 -9.14 6.66
CA GLN A 47 -12.02 -8.71 5.53
C GLN A 47 -12.11 -9.74 4.38
N ARG A 48 -12.15 -11.04 4.71
CA ARG A 48 -12.15 -12.13 3.70
C ARG A 48 -13.36 -12.16 2.76
N TYR A 49 -14.39 -11.36 3.05
CA TYR A 49 -15.52 -11.13 2.16
C TYR A 49 -15.20 -10.18 0.99
N LEU A 50 -14.03 -9.55 1.00
CA LEU A 50 -13.52 -8.72 -0.09
C LEU A 50 -12.62 -9.54 -1.00
N LYS A 51 -12.80 -9.36 -2.32
CA LYS A 51 -11.78 -9.71 -3.30
C LYS A 51 -10.73 -8.62 -3.28
N THR A 52 -9.63 -8.86 -2.56
CA THR A 52 -8.52 -7.93 -2.40
C THR A 52 -7.46 -8.12 -3.48
N GLU A 53 -6.85 -7.03 -3.89
CA GLU A 53 -5.72 -6.98 -4.82
C GLU A 53 -4.78 -5.82 -4.49
N ALA A 54 -3.54 -5.90 -4.96
CA ALA A 54 -2.62 -4.78 -4.89
C ALA A 54 -3.09 -3.66 -5.86
N PRO A 55 -3.07 -2.38 -5.45
CA PRO A 55 -3.44 -1.30 -6.34
C PRO A 55 -2.43 -1.21 -7.49
N VAL A 56 -2.92 -1.11 -8.72
CA VAL A 56 -2.08 -0.79 -9.88
C VAL A 56 -1.71 0.69 -9.78
N PRO A 57 -0.41 1.03 -9.82
CA PRO A 57 0.02 2.41 -9.71
C PRO A 57 -0.57 3.28 -10.81
N GLY A 58 -1.28 4.35 -10.43
CA GLY A 58 -1.82 5.33 -11.37
C GLY A 58 -0.91 6.53 -11.59
N ALA A 59 -1.44 7.60 -12.16
CA ALA A 59 -0.70 8.83 -12.37
C ALA A 59 -0.47 9.56 -11.03
N ILE A 60 0.76 10.01 -10.81
CA ILE A 60 1.14 10.94 -9.74
C ILE A 60 1.60 12.23 -10.39
N ARG A 61 0.97 13.33 -10.01
CA ARG A 61 1.34 14.67 -10.45
C ARG A 61 1.67 15.50 -9.24
N VAL A 62 2.77 16.25 -9.34
CA VAL A 62 3.22 17.17 -8.30
C VAL A 62 3.38 18.55 -8.91
N THR A 63 2.81 19.55 -8.24
CA THR A 63 2.97 20.95 -8.63
C THR A 63 3.42 21.77 -7.45
N LEU A 64 4.40 22.64 -7.68
CA LEU A 64 4.90 23.57 -6.69
C LEU A 64 4.26 24.96 -6.88
N GLN A 65 3.98 25.65 -5.78
CA GLN A 65 3.52 27.02 -5.76
C GLN A 65 4.36 27.84 -4.76
N ALA A 66 4.75 29.05 -5.19
CA ALA A 66 5.47 29.99 -4.35
C ALA A 66 4.51 30.66 -3.34
N PRO A 67 4.98 30.98 -2.12
CA PRO A 67 4.20 31.77 -1.18
C PRO A 67 4.04 33.21 -1.69
N ASN A 68 3.03 33.92 -1.18
CA ASN A 68 2.78 35.32 -1.56
C ASN A 68 3.88 36.27 -1.08
N ASP A 69 4.41 36.01 0.13
CA ASP A 69 5.47 36.77 0.75
C ASP A 69 6.67 35.85 1.02
N LEU A 70 7.86 36.25 0.60
CA LEU A 70 9.12 35.53 0.78
C LEU A 70 10.03 36.32 1.71
N ASP A 71 10.18 35.81 2.93
CA ASP A 71 11.18 36.32 3.88
C ASP A 71 12.57 35.78 3.55
N ILE A 72 13.61 36.57 3.85
CA ILE A 72 15.00 36.17 3.67
C ILE A 72 15.40 35.25 4.84
N PRO A 73 15.70 33.96 4.59
CA PRO A 73 16.10 33.04 5.65
C PRO A 73 17.45 33.38 6.27
N SER A 74 17.66 32.98 7.53
CA SER A 74 18.91 33.25 8.27
C SER A 74 20.15 32.66 7.60
N TYR A 75 20.03 31.48 6.96
CA TYR A 75 21.13 30.81 6.25
C TYR A 75 21.63 31.59 5.02
N CYS A 76 20.85 32.54 4.50
CA CYS A 76 21.25 33.37 3.37
C CYS A 76 22.29 34.43 3.72
N ASN A 77 22.47 34.72 5.01
CA ASN A 77 23.52 35.62 5.50
C ASN A 77 24.86 34.91 5.73
N GLY A 78 24.95 33.62 5.37
CA GLY A 78 26.16 32.80 5.53
C GLY A 78 27.20 32.99 4.43
N ALA A 79 28.15 32.03 4.34
CA ALA A 79 29.24 32.06 3.38
C ALA A 79 28.78 31.86 1.92
N THR A 80 27.68 31.15 1.71
CA THR A 80 27.05 30.91 0.41
C THR A 80 25.85 31.84 0.22
N PRO A 81 25.81 32.65 -0.85
CA PRO A 81 24.70 33.57 -1.11
C PRO A 81 23.41 32.83 -1.43
N CYS A 82 22.27 33.51 -1.27
CA CYS A 82 20.98 33.01 -1.73
C CYS A 82 20.53 33.69 -3.02
N THR A 83 19.77 32.93 -3.81
CA THR A 83 18.96 33.42 -4.92
C THR A 83 17.51 32.99 -4.71
N PHE A 84 16.57 33.69 -5.31
CA PHE A 84 15.14 33.42 -5.18
C PHE A 84 14.60 33.05 -6.54
N TRP A 85 14.04 31.85 -6.64
CA TRP A 85 13.55 31.26 -7.88
C TRP A 85 12.04 31.06 -7.82
N GLY A 86 11.38 31.17 -8.96
CA GLY A 86 9.98 30.82 -9.10
C GLY A 86 9.75 29.31 -8.97
N ALA A 87 8.50 28.91 -8.73
CA ALA A 87 8.16 27.48 -8.56
C ALA A 87 8.57 26.62 -9.78
N ASN A 88 8.37 27.13 -11.00
CA ASN A 88 8.75 26.45 -12.24
C ASN A 88 10.26 26.38 -12.46
N GLU A 89 11.04 27.27 -11.86
CA GLU A 89 12.50 27.26 -11.95
C GLU A 89 13.11 26.29 -10.94
N ILE A 90 12.46 26.13 -9.78
CA ILE A 90 12.88 25.22 -8.72
C ILE A 90 12.60 23.76 -9.09
N GLN A 91 11.40 23.49 -9.62
CA GLN A 91 10.95 22.14 -9.98
C GLN A 91 11.59 21.70 -11.30
N TYR A 92 12.37 20.61 -11.26
CA TYR A 92 13.05 20.09 -12.45
C TYR A 92 13.12 18.55 -12.48
N PRO A 93 12.73 17.88 -13.57
CA PRO A 93 11.93 18.42 -14.66
C PRO A 93 10.54 18.85 -14.16
N SER A 94 9.87 19.71 -14.93
CA SER A 94 8.52 20.19 -14.58
C SER A 94 7.44 19.10 -14.70
N ASP A 95 7.70 18.05 -15.48
CA ASP A 95 6.83 16.89 -15.63
C ASP A 95 7.60 15.61 -15.28
N SER A 96 7.22 14.97 -14.18
CA SER A 96 7.83 13.72 -13.73
C SER A 96 6.79 12.81 -13.09
N ALA A 97 6.65 11.61 -13.65
CA ALA A 97 5.80 10.57 -13.10
C ALA A 97 6.50 9.89 -11.90
N GLY A 98 5.86 9.91 -10.73
CA GLY A 98 6.30 9.13 -9.56
C GLY A 98 7.47 9.72 -8.76
N TYR A 99 7.98 10.88 -9.13
CA TYR A 99 8.94 11.64 -8.33
C TYR A 99 8.76 13.14 -8.56
N ALA A 100 9.28 13.95 -7.65
CA ALA A 100 9.41 15.39 -7.82
C ALA A 100 10.78 15.81 -7.29
N PHE A 101 11.46 16.71 -8.00
CA PHE A 101 12.72 17.27 -7.55
C PHE A 101 12.65 18.78 -7.45
N PHE A 102 13.05 19.29 -6.30
CA PHE A 102 13.11 20.72 -6.01
C PHE A 102 14.54 21.13 -5.69
N THR A 103 14.99 22.15 -6.39
CA THR A 103 16.35 22.66 -6.26
C THR A 103 16.51 23.45 -4.96
N THR A 104 17.51 23.12 -4.16
CA THR A 104 17.91 23.86 -2.93
C THR A 104 19.24 24.56 -3.08
N ARG A 105 20.10 24.09 -3.99
CA ARG A 105 21.37 24.72 -4.37
C ARG A 105 21.55 24.63 -5.87
N ALA A 106 22.02 25.72 -6.48
CA ALA A 106 22.32 25.75 -7.90
C ALA A 106 23.65 26.44 -8.19
N THR A 107 24.32 26.00 -9.26
CA THR A 107 25.38 26.75 -9.93
C THR A 107 25.07 26.80 -11.41
N ALA A 108 25.27 27.94 -12.07
CA ALA A 108 25.03 28.06 -13.51
C ALA A 108 26.26 28.65 -14.20
N ARG A 109 26.72 27.97 -15.25
CA ARG A 109 27.85 28.39 -16.08
C ARG A 109 27.44 28.42 -17.54
N ASN A 110 27.67 29.54 -18.20
CA ASN A 110 27.54 29.65 -19.65
C ASN A 110 28.86 29.28 -20.32
N TYR A 111 28.77 28.51 -21.38
CA TYR A 111 29.88 28.15 -22.24
C TYR A 111 29.61 28.77 -23.62
N PRO A 112 30.19 29.95 -23.91
CA PRO A 112 30.02 30.58 -25.20
C PRO A 112 30.74 29.76 -26.28
N ASN A 113 30.15 29.72 -27.47
CA ASN A 113 30.83 29.11 -28.61
C ASN A 113 31.95 30.02 -29.12
N PRO A 114 33.03 29.43 -29.67
CA PRO A 114 34.00 30.19 -30.46
C PRO A 114 33.31 30.97 -31.61
N PRO A 115 33.86 32.13 -32.03
CA PRO A 115 33.28 32.91 -33.13
C PRO A 115 33.13 32.07 -34.40
N GLY A 116 31.93 32.06 -34.99
CA GLY A 116 31.62 31.30 -36.21
C GLY A 116 31.31 29.81 -36.00
N CYS A 117 31.32 29.32 -34.75
CA CYS A 117 30.96 27.95 -34.43
C CYS A 117 29.50 27.79 -34.00
N ASN A 118 28.89 26.67 -34.41
CA ASN A 118 27.60 26.23 -33.91
C ASN A 118 27.68 24.75 -33.52
N SER A 119 27.58 24.47 -32.22
CA SER A 119 27.67 23.13 -31.62
C SER A 119 26.63 22.14 -32.16
N LEU A 120 25.49 22.61 -32.67
CA LEU A 120 24.44 21.77 -33.28
C LEU A 120 24.76 21.22 -34.66
N ARG A 121 25.74 21.80 -35.36
CA ARG A 121 26.09 21.44 -36.74
C ARG A 121 27.35 20.58 -36.85
N THR A 122 27.81 20.06 -35.72
CA THR A 122 29.05 19.30 -35.63
C THR A 122 28.89 17.93 -36.28
N THR A 123 29.86 17.54 -37.10
CA THR A 123 29.80 16.29 -37.90
C THR A 123 30.84 15.26 -37.48
N SER A 124 31.79 15.63 -36.62
CA SER A 124 32.85 14.76 -36.10
C SER A 124 33.25 15.18 -34.67
N PRO A 125 33.67 14.25 -33.80
CA PRO A 125 34.27 14.58 -32.49
C PRO A 125 35.54 15.44 -32.57
N SER A 126 36.19 15.50 -33.75
CA SER A 126 37.36 16.34 -34.03
C SER A 126 37.00 17.76 -34.49
N ASP A 127 35.71 18.05 -34.68
CA ASP A 127 35.24 19.36 -35.12
C ASP A 127 35.60 20.43 -34.07
N PRO A 128 36.23 21.57 -34.45
CA PRO A 128 36.54 22.65 -33.52
C PRO A 128 35.29 23.24 -32.84
N CYS A 129 34.10 23.05 -33.42
CA CYS A 129 32.83 23.49 -32.86
C CYS A 129 32.17 22.43 -31.96
N PHE A 130 32.78 21.26 -31.77
CA PHE A 130 32.30 20.23 -30.83
C PHE A 130 32.36 20.76 -29.40
N PHE A 131 31.23 20.68 -28.70
CA PHE A 131 31.13 21.18 -27.34
C PHE A 131 32.04 20.40 -26.38
N LYS A 132 33.00 21.11 -25.78
CA LYS A 132 33.83 20.60 -24.69
C LYS A 132 33.72 21.60 -23.52
N PRO A 133 33.37 21.14 -22.31
CA PRO A 133 33.42 22.00 -21.13
C PRO A 133 34.83 22.56 -20.99
N SER A 134 35.00 23.87 -21.24
CA SER A 134 36.28 24.54 -21.24
C SER A 134 36.39 25.51 -20.05
N ASN A 135 37.61 25.96 -19.77
CA ASN A 135 37.86 26.93 -18.70
C ASN A 135 37.37 28.36 -19.04
N ASN A 136 37.03 28.64 -20.30
CA ASN A 136 36.52 29.94 -20.76
C ASN A 136 35.02 30.13 -20.50
N ASN A 137 34.49 29.46 -19.47
CA ASN A 137 33.09 29.62 -19.08
C ASN A 137 32.87 30.94 -18.33
N VAL A 138 31.64 31.43 -18.40
CA VAL A 138 31.18 32.59 -17.66
C VAL A 138 30.22 32.11 -16.58
N THR A 139 30.56 32.36 -15.32
CA THR A 139 29.66 32.05 -14.20
C THR A 139 28.47 33.00 -14.24
N ILE A 140 27.28 32.46 -14.51
CA ILE A 140 26.02 33.21 -14.45
C ILE A 140 25.52 33.27 -13.01
N LEU A 141 25.57 32.12 -12.33
CA LEU A 141 25.13 31.97 -10.95
C LEU A 141 26.27 31.29 -10.18
N PRO A 142 26.94 31.99 -9.24
CA PRO A 142 27.85 31.34 -8.31
C PRO A 142 27.08 30.35 -7.44
N THR A 143 27.79 29.45 -6.74
CA THR A 143 27.15 28.49 -5.83
C THR A 143 26.25 29.21 -4.85
N SER A 144 24.94 29.06 -5.05
CA SER A 144 23.92 29.79 -4.32
C SER A 144 22.82 28.85 -3.84
N TYR A 145 22.28 29.11 -2.66
CA TYR A 145 21.09 28.42 -2.17
C TYR A 145 19.82 29.05 -2.71
N ILE A 146 18.78 28.24 -2.87
CA ILE A 146 17.44 28.74 -3.13
C ILE A 146 16.81 29.13 -1.79
N GLY A 147 16.50 30.41 -1.64
CA GLY A 147 15.96 30.97 -0.41
C GLY A 147 14.51 30.55 -0.17
N GLY A 148 14.22 30.08 1.03
CA GLY A 148 12.86 29.90 1.56
C GLY A 148 12.09 28.72 0.98
N ILE A 149 12.76 27.71 0.42
CA ILE A 149 12.14 26.52 -0.19
C ILE A 149 11.15 25.81 0.74
N GLU A 150 11.37 25.86 2.05
CA GLU A 150 10.54 25.28 3.10
C GLU A 150 9.11 25.83 3.10
N ASN A 151 8.96 27.11 2.72
CA ASN A 151 7.68 27.82 2.73
C ASN A 151 6.87 27.63 1.43
N TYR A 152 7.43 26.96 0.43
CA TYR A 152 6.70 26.64 -0.80
C TYR A 152 5.65 25.58 -0.52
N THR A 153 4.53 25.65 -1.23
CA THR A 153 3.45 24.68 -1.13
C THR A 153 3.50 23.71 -2.31
N MET A 154 3.44 22.43 -1.99
CA MET A 154 3.41 21.34 -2.94
C MET A 154 2.02 20.71 -2.93
N MET A 155 1.41 20.61 -4.11
CA MET A 155 0.20 19.83 -4.31
C MET A 155 0.56 18.45 -4.86
N ILE A 156 0.00 17.41 -4.25
CA ILE A 156 0.11 16.01 -4.68
C ILE A 156 -1.24 15.55 -5.19
N GLU A 157 -1.26 15.14 -6.45
CA GLU A 157 -2.39 14.46 -7.06
C GLU A 157 -1.98 13.02 -7.36
N HIS A 158 -2.80 12.06 -6.95
CA HIS A 158 -2.55 10.67 -7.28
C HIS A 158 -3.84 9.92 -7.57
N SER A 159 -3.74 8.95 -8.47
CA SER A 159 -4.81 8.02 -8.80
C SER A 159 -4.32 6.59 -8.64
N ILE A 160 -5.27 5.68 -8.39
CA ILE A 160 -5.06 4.24 -8.38
C ILE A 160 -6.12 3.56 -9.21
N ARG A 161 -5.81 2.35 -9.66
CA ARG A 161 -6.75 1.48 -10.37
C ARG A 161 -6.63 0.04 -9.87
N GLY A 162 -7.73 -0.69 -9.88
CA GLY A 162 -7.77 -2.14 -9.73
C GLY A 162 -7.51 -2.86 -11.04
N GLU A 163 -6.77 -3.96 -11.00
CA GLU A 163 -6.53 -4.81 -12.17
C GLU A 163 -7.74 -5.70 -12.46
N ALA A 164 -8.19 -6.45 -11.45
CA ALA A 164 -9.32 -7.36 -11.53
C ALA A 164 -10.61 -6.73 -10.99
N THR A 165 -10.53 -5.63 -10.23
CA THR A 165 -11.70 -4.87 -9.76
C THR A 165 -11.97 -3.64 -10.63
N SER A 166 -13.19 -3.11 -10.56
CA SER A 166 -13.58 -1.88 -11.28
C SER A 166 -13.16 -0.60 -10.56
N ILE A 167 -12.25 -0.67 -9.59
CA ILE A 167 -11.81 0.49 -8.83
C ILE A 167 -10.97 1.38 -9.75
N ALA A 168 -11.38 2.64 -9.90
CA ALA A 168 -10.56 3.69 -10.51
C ALA A 168 -10.91 5.00 -9.81
N ILE A 169 -10.00 5.52 -8.99
CA ILE A 169 -10.29 6.64 -8.11
C ILE A 169 -9.07 7.56 -7.95
N ARG A 170 -9.36 8.85 -7.77
CA ARG A 170 -8.38 9.91 -7.49
C ARG A 170 -8.38 10.28 -6.00
N ASN A 171 -7.26 10.79 -5.51
CA ASN A 171 -7.10 11.15 -4.09
C ASN A 171 -8.10 12.19 -3.58
N GLY A 172 -8.54 13.13 -4.41
CA GLY A 172 -9.57 14.10 -4.03
C GLY A 172 -10.90 13.47 -3.55
N LEU A 173 -11.18 12.21 -3.93
CA LEU A 173 -12.39 11.47 -3.53
C LEU A 173 -12.16 10.51 -2.35
N MET A 174 -10.94 10.43 -1.83
CA MET A 174 -10.57 9.58 -0.70
C MET A 174 -10.17 10.44 0.50
N ASP A 175 -10.29 9.91 1.72
CA ASP A 175 -9.69 10.54 2.89
C ASP A 175 -8.24 10.06 3.06
N GLY A 176 -7.35 11.00 3.37
CA GLY A 176 -5.92 10.81 3.48
C GLY A 176 -5.40 11.09 4.89
N THR A 177 -4.23 10.57 5.19
CA THR A 177 -3.50 10.89 6.42
C THR A 177 -2.01 10.98 6.13
N LEU A 178 -1.34 11.99 6.68
CA LEU A 178 0.12 12.11 6.69
C LEU A 178 0.63 11.67 8.05
N PHE A 179 1.55 10.71 8.06
CA PHE A 179 2.22 10.24 9.26
C PHE A 179 3.60 10.86 9.42
N TYR A 180 4.11 10.87 10.64
CA TYR A 180 5.53 11.06 10.89
C TYR A 180 6.34 9.85 10.41
N SER A 181 7.68 9.98 10.42
CA SER A 181 8.63 8.96 9.98
C SER A 181 8.63 7.67 10.81
N ASP A 182 7.96 7.68 11.97
CA ASP A 182 7.69 6.50 12.80
C ASP A 182 6.60 5.59 12.20
N GLY A 183 5.81 6.09 11.23
CA GLY A 183 4.69 5.39 10.60
C GLY A 183 3.50 5.14 11.53
N LYS A 184 3.45 5.78 12.70
CA LYS A 184 2.43 5.54 13.75
C LYS A 184 1.76 6.82 14.19
N THR A 185 2.52 7.90 14.34
CA THR A 185 2.00 9.18 14.80
C THR A 185 1.43 9.94 13.62
N VAL A 186 0.19 10.43 13.75
CA VAL A 186 -0.47 11.21 12.71
C VAL A 186 0.04 12.65 12.76
N TYR A 187 0.57 13.16 11.65
CA TYR A 187 0.97 14.55 11.47
C TYR A 187 -0.24 15.41 11.07
N LYS A 188 -0.93 15.04 9.99
CA LYS A 188 -2.06 15.81 9.44
C LYS A 188 -3.09 14.86 8.84
N LYS A 189 -4.37 15.10 9.10
CA LYS A 189 -5.48 14.40 8.42
C LYS A 189 -5.95 15.23 7.23
N ILE A 190 -6.32 14.55 6.16
CA ILE A 190 -6.74 15.16 4.90
C ILE A 190 -8.12 14.61 4.59
N THR A 191 -9.12 15.48 4.59
CA THR A 191 -10.50 15.15 4.27
C THR A 191 -10.98 16.05 3.14
N ASN A 192 -12.10 15.70 2.52
CA ASN A 192 -12.73 16.58 1.54
C ASN A 192 -12.99 17.99 2.11
N ALA A 193 -13.38 18.08 3.39
CA ALA A 193 -13.57 19.35 4.08
C ALA A 193 -12.27 20.14 4.24
N SER A 194 -11.15 19.48 4.60
CA SER A 194 -9.87 20.18 4.74
C SER A 194 -9.30 20.63 3.39
N ARG A 195 -9.53 19.87 2.31
CA ARG A 195 -9.10 20.27 0.96
C ARG A 195 -9.82 21.52 0.49
N THR A 196 -11.14 21.57 0.71
CA THR A 196 -12.00 22.67 0.24
C THR A 196 -11.94 23.92 1.13
N GLN A 197 -11.39 23.81 2.35
CA GLN A 197 -11.23 24.93 3.28
C GLN A 197 -10.24 25.98 2.76
N ASP A 198 -9.08 25.55 2.25
CA ASP A 198 -8.04 26.46 1.76
C ASP A 198 -8.25 26.82 0.28
N ASN A 199 -8.76 25.88 -0.52
CA ASN A 199 -9.10 26.13 -1.92
C ASN A 199 -10.29 25.24 -2.35
N PRO A 200 -11.47 25.83 -2.63
CA PRO A 200 -12.66 25.08 -3.07
C PRO A 200 -12.47 24.30 -4.38
N ARG A 201 -11.39 24.56 -5.13
CA ARG A 201 -11.03 23.90 -6.39
C ARG A 201 -9.80 22.98 -6.26
N ALA A 202 -9.29 22.75 -5.04
CA ALA A 202 -8.19 21.83 -4.84
C ALA A 202 -8.65 20.39 -5.07
N ASP A 203 -8.16 19.79 -6.16
CA ASP A 203 -8.39 18.39 -6.51
C ASP A 203 -7.31 17.45 -5.92
N GLY A 204 -6.25 18.01 -5.34
CA GLY A 204 -5.13 17.29 -4.72
C GLY A 204 -4.88 17.69 -3.26
N ASP A 205 -3.85 17.08 -2.67
CA ASP A 205 -3.46 17.32 -1.28
C ASP A 205 -2.34 18.36 -1.21
N ILE A 206 -2.50 19.37 -0.36
CA ILE A 206 -1.58 20.50 -0.26
C ILE A 206 -0.78 20.41 1.04
N PHE A 207 0.55 20.49 0.92
CA PHE A 207 1.50 20.52 2.02
C PHE A 207 2.53 21.61 1.79
N THR A 208 3.05 22.20 2.86
CA THR A 208 4.30 22.94 2.73
C THR A 208 5.47 21.96 2.57
N ILE A 209 6.56 22.39 1.96
CA ILE A 209 7.79 21.58 1.94
C ILE A 209 8.26 21.33 3.38
N GLN A 210 8.11 22.31 4.27
CA GLN A 210 8.38 22.17 5.70
C GLN A 210 7.57 21.04 6.36
N ASP A 211 6.28 20.90 6.04
CA ASP A 211 5.44 19.82 6.58
C ASP A 211 6.00 18.45 6.22
N LEU A 212 6.42 18.27 4.96
CA LEU A 212 6.95 17.01 4.48
C LEU A 212 8.34 16.71 5.04
N LEU A 213 9.20 17.74 5.16
CA LEU A 213 10.50 17.61 5.81
C LEU A 213 10.34 17.19 7.27
N THR A 214 9.48 17.90 8.02
CA THR A 214 9.21 17.61 9.44
C THR A 214 8.59 16.23 9.61
N ALA A 215 7.60 15.87 8.79
CA ALA A 215 6.98 14.55 8.81
C ALA A 215 7.99 13.44 8.49
N SER A 216 8.93 13.67 7.57
CA SER A 216 10.00 12.71 7.25
C SER A 216 11.11 12.63 8.32
N GLY A 217 11.14 13.55 9.29
CA GLY A 217 12.23 13.70 10.25
C GLY A 217 13.50 14.32 9.65
N ALA A 218 13.38 15.00 8.51
CA ALA A 218 14.48 15.67 7.83
C ALA A 218 14.65 17.12 8.29
N ASN A 219 15.90 17.57 8.34
CA ASN A 219 16.26 18.97 8.46
C ASN A 219 17.33 19.28 7.41
N LEU A 220 17.08 20.26 6.53
CA LEU A 220 18.00 20.60 5.44
C LEU A 220 19.33 21.18 5.93
N ASP A 221 19.32 21.82 7.10
CA ASP A 221 20.53 22.43 7.68
C ASP A 221 21.30 21.45 8.57
N ALA A 222 20.84 20.20 8.70
CA ALA A 222 21.58 19.15 9.36
C ALA A 222 22.74 18.63 8.48
N PRO A 223 23.81 18.09 9.08
CA PRO A 223 24.92 17.48 8.33
C PRO A 223 24.44 16.34 7.43
N SER A 224 24.93 16.33 6.19
CA SER A 224 24.59 15.31 5.21
C SER A 224 25.25 13.97 5.54
N THR A 225 24.47 12.90 5.41
CA THR A 225 24.97 11.52 5.53
C THR A 225 25.50 10.96 4.21
N ALA A 226 25.35 11.68 3.10
CA ALA A 226 25.72 11.20 1.78
C ALA A 226 27.23 10.90 1.67
N PRO A 227 27.64 9.82 0.98
CA PRO A 227 29.05 9.52 0.75
C PRO A 227 29.77 10.58 -0.08
N GLY A 228 29.05 11.28 -0.96
CA GLY A 228 29.57 12.35 -1.81
C GLY A 228 29.72 13.70 -1.11
N ALA A 229 29.17 13.85 0.10
CA ALA A 229 29.21 15.10 0.83
C ALA A 229 30.56 15.32 1.54
N ASP A 230 31.01 16.57 1.59
CA ASP A 230 32.20 16.96 2.34
C ASP A 230 31.91 17.01 3.84
N LYS A 231 32.15 15.87 4.50
CA LYS A 231 31.95 15.71 5.95
C LYS A 231 32.92 16.54 6.77
N ALA A 232 34.10 16.87 6.23
CA ALA A 232 35.09 17.67 6.94
C ALA A 232 34.68 19.16 6.96
N ALA A 233 34.07 19.62 5.87
CA ALA A 233 33.48 20.96 5.78
C ALA A 233 32.09 21.08 6.46
N GLY A 234 31.53 19.97 6.95
CA GLY A 234 30.20 19.95 7.56
C GLY A 234 29.08 20.22 6.57
N GLU A 235 29.21 19.69 5.33
CA GLU A 235 28.22 19.91 4.28
C GLU A 235 26.81 19.45 4.70
N THR A 236 25.81 20.31 4.50
CA THR A 236 24.42 20.07 4.91
C THR A 236 23.59 19.42 3.81
N TYR A 237 22.44 18.85 4.16
CA TYR A 237 21.49 18.31 3.17
C TYR A 237 21.00 19.36 2.16
N ARG A 238 20.96 20.64 2.55
CA ARG A 238 20.66 21.76 1.65
C ARG A 238 21.67 21.88 0.51
N SER A 239 22.95 21.57 0.77
CA SER A 239 24.02 21.64 -0.22
C SER A 239 24.15 20.35 -1.04
N SER A 240 24.19 19.20 -0.37
CA SER A 240 24.41 17.91 -1.03
C SER A 240 23.16 17.44 -1.79
N GLY A 241 21.97 17.79 -1.29
CA GLY A 241 20.69 17.20 -1.68
C GLY A 241 20.29 16.04 -0.76
N ILE A 242 19.01 15.70 -0.78
CA ILE A 242 18.38 14.69 0.08
C ILE A 242 17.30 13.94 -0.70
N VAL A 243 17.14 12.64 -0.44
CA VAL A 243 16.08 11.83 -1.02
C VAL A 243 15.06 11.43 0.05
N ILE A 244 13.80 11.72 -0.19
CA ILE A 244 12.68 11.38 0.69
C ILE A 244 11.75 10.44 -0.06
N ALA A 245 11.64 9.20 0.42
CA ALA A 245 10.65 8.26 -0.07
C ALA A 245 9.31 8.49 0.63
N ILE A 246 8.24 8.60 -0.15
CA ILE A 246 6.88 8.71 0.37
C ILE A 246 6.10 7.50 -0.14
N VAL A 247 5.83 6.56 0.75
CA VAL A 247 4.93 5.45 0.43
C VAL A 247 3.50 5.93 0.64
N ILE A 248 2.67 5.80 -0.39
CA ILE A 248 1.24 6.03 -0.36
C ILE A 248 0.57 4.68 -0.19
N ASN A 249 0.11 4.37 1.02
CA ASN A 249 -0.53 3.12 1.34
C ASN A 249 -2.06 3.23 1.22
N TYR A 250 -2.68 2.40 0.39
CA TYR A 250 -4.14 2.37 0.18
C TYR A 250 -4.78 1.19 0.91
N GLN A 251 -5.95 1.43 1.50
CA GLN A 251 -6.73 0.40 2.17
C GLN A 251 -8.22 0.72 2.19
N ASN A 252 -9.06 -0.30 2.32
CA ASN A 252 -10.49 -0.12 2.57
C ASN A 252 -10.74 0.45 3.97
N VAL A 253 -11.74 1.32 4.08
CA VAL A 253 -12.27 1.72 5.38
C VAL A 253 -12.87 0.50 6.06
N ARG A 254 -12.57 0.33 7.34
CA ARG A 254 -13.11 -0.79 8.10
C ARG A 254 -14.64 -0.72 8.11
N PHE A 255 -15.29 -1.85 7.84
CA PHE A 255 -16.75 -1.99 7.72
C PHE A 255 -17.41 -1.24 6.55
N LYS A 256 -16.65 -0.59 5.66
CA LYS A 256 -17.20 0.03 4.43
C LYS A 256 -16.46 -0.49 3.20
N THR A 257 -17.19 -1.16 2.32
CA THR A 257 -16.58 -1.87 1.18
C THR A 257 -16.31 -0.98 -0.02
N ASP A 258 -16.97 0.16 -0.09
CA ASP A 258 -16.97 1.12 -1.19
C ASP A 258 -16.08 2.35 -0.92
N GLN A 259 -15.58 2.50 0.31
CA GLN A 259 -14.75 3.62 0.73
C GLN A 259 -13.30 3.20 0.88
N LEU A 260 -12.42 3.89 0.17
CA LEU A 260 -10.98 3.74 0.25
C LEU A 260 -10.36 4.93 0.95
N VAL A 261 -9.30 4.67 1.71
CA VAL A 261 -8.48 5.68 2.35
C VAL A 261 -7.02 5.43 2.01
N TYR A 262 -6.22 6.48 2.13
CA TYR A 262 -4.78 6.39 1.89
C TYR A 262 -3.98 7.04 3.00
N SER A 263 -2.69 6.71 3.04
CA SER A 263 -1.76 7.17 4.07
C SER A 263 -0.41 7.47 3.44
N TYR A 264 0.11 8.69 3.66
CA TYR A 264 1.47 9.07 3.32
C TYR A 264 2.42 8.68 4.45
N LEU A 265 3.43 7.89 4.11
CA LEU A 265 4.49 7.42 5.01
C LEU A 265 5.83 7.96 4.50
N PRO A 266 6.21 9.20 4.87
CA PRO A 266 7.46 9.80 4.43
C PRO A 266 8.65 9.28 5.25
N ARG A 267 9.77 9.00 4.58
CA ARG A 267 11.02 8.58 5.21
C ARG A 267 12.23 9.05 4.40
N VAL A 268 13.23 9.59 5.10
CA VAL A 268 14.54 9.90 4.50
C VAL A 268 15.27 8.62 4.13
N ILE A 269 15.88 8.57 2.95
CA ILE A 269 16.77 7.48 2.57
C ILE A 269 18.20 7.89 2.93
N ASP A 270 18.70 7.36 4.04
CA ASP A 270 20.03 7.69 4.55
C ASP A 270 21.12 7.41 3.51
N GLY A 271 22.09 8.33 3.40
CA GLY A 271 23.20 8.22 2.46
C GLY A 271 22.88 8.59 1.01
N ASN A 272 21.62 8.83 0.65
CA ASN A 272 21.26 9.22 -0.71
C ASN A 272 21.27 10.75 -0.88
N GLU A 273 22.22 11.26 -1.65
CA GLU A 273 22.14 12.59 -2.25
C GLU A 273 21.41 12.55 -3.59
N TYR A 274 20.89 13.70 -4.03
CA TYR A 274 20.39 13.83 -5.38
C TYR A 274 20.83 15.16 -6.01
N LYS A 275 21.43 15.02 -7.19
CA LYS A 275 21.87 16.12 -8.05
C LYS A 275 21.53 15.82 -9.49
N VAL A 276 21.29 16.86 -10.26
CA VAL A 276 20.97 16.78 -11.68
C VAL A 276 21.55 17.97 -12.41
N THR A 277 22.06 17.70 -13.62
CA THR A 277 22.58 18.74 -14.50
C THR A 277 21.55 19.03 -15.58
N GLU A 278 21.11 20.28 -15.65
CA GLU A 278 20.28 20.80 -16.73
C GLU A 278 21.17 21.48 -17.77
N ASN A 279 20.96 21.14 -19.05
CA ASN A 279 21.66 21.75 -20.17
C ASN A 279 20.68 22.58 -20.99
N ILE A 280 20.86 23.89 -20.96
CA ILE A 280 20.08 24.84 -21.76
C ILE A 280 20.92 25.24 -22.96
N LEU A 281 20.44 24.92 -24.16
CA LEU A 281 21.07 25.34 -25.39
C LEU A 281 20.42 26.63 -25.89
N ASN A 282 21.21 27.65 -26.17
CA ASN A 282 20.74 28.85 -26.82
C ASN A 282 20.74 28.65 -28.35
N SER A 283 19.57 28.70 -28.96
CA SER A 283 19.41 28.50 -30.41
C SER A 283 20.06 29.59 -31.27
N THR A 284 20.35 30.76 -30.71
CA THR A 284 20.83 31.93 -31.48
C THR A 284 22.34 31.92 -31.65
N ASP A 285 23.08 31.72 -30.57
CA ASP A 285 24.56 31.71 -30.55
C ASP A 285 25.14 30.28 -30.41
N GLY A 286 24.28 29.28 -30.20
CA GLY A 286 24.67 27.90 -29.94
C GLY A 286 25.38 27.70 -28.60
N SER A 287 25.43 28.72 -27.74
CA SER A 287 26.05 28.63 -26.41
C SER A 287 25.25 27.67 -25.53
N ILE A 288 25.96 27.00 -24.62
CA ILE A 288 25.36 26.03 -23.72
C ILE A 288 25.48 26.57 -22.31
N THR A 289 24.36 26.72 -21.62
CA THR A 289 24.31 27.00 -20.19
C THR A 289 24.08 25.71 -19.45
N ILE A 290 25.02 25.35 -18.57
CA ILE A 290 24.93 24.19 -17.71
C ILE A 290 24.52 24.67 -16.31
N ILE A 291 23.41 24.16 -15.80
CA ILE A 291 22.94 24.40 -14.44
C ILE A 291 23.10 23.10 -13.65
N ASP A 292 24.01 23.11 -12.68
CA ASP A 292 24.17 22.01 -11.73
C ASP A 292 23.26 22.25 -10.52
N ARG A 293 22.29 21.36 -10.33
CA ARG A 293 21.20 21.48 -9.36
C ARG A 293 21.33 20.39 -8.32
N HIS A 294 21.28 20.77 -7.05
CA HIS A 294 21.17 19.88 -5.92
C HIS A 294 19.89 20.20 -5.15
N GLY A 295 19.32 19.20 -4.49
CA GLY A 295 18.18 19.44 -3.59
C GLY A 295 17.36 18.23 -3.23
N ILE A 296 16.07 18.47 -3.02
CA ILE A 296 15.15 17.51 -2.43
C ILE A 296 14.52 16.70 -3.55
N ARG A 297 14.73 15.38 -3.52
CA ARG A 297 14.01 14.45 -4.39
C ARG A 297 12.97 13.68 -3.60
N PHE A 298 11.70 13.97 -3.83
CA PHE A 298 10.58 13.15 -3.37
C PHE A 298 10.37 11.99 -4.33
N VAL A 299 10.33 10.77 -3.82
CA VAL A 299 10.03 9.56 -4.59
C VAL A 299 8.75 8.96 -4.06
N PHE A 300 7.72 8.86 -4.90
CA PHE A 300 6.42 8.36 -4.50
C PHE A 300 6.27 6.89 -4.88
N GLN A 301 5.78 6.09 -3.94
CA GLN A 301 5.55 4.65 -4.15
C GLN A 301 4.13 4.32 -3.74
N GLN A 302 3.32 3.81 -4.67
CA GLN A 302 1.96 3.38 -4.38
C GLN A 302 1.96 1.92 -3.93
N ASN A 303 1.39 1.64 -2.76
CA ASN A 303 1.31 0.31 -2.19
C ASN A 303 -0.02 0.12 -1.44
N GLY A 304 -0.37 -1.10 -1.08
CA GLY A 304 -1.51 -1.38 -0.20
C GLY A 304 -2.35 -2.54 -0.68
N SER A 305 -3.56 -2.63 -0.14
CA SER A 305 -4.53 -3.66 -0.48
C SER A 305 -5.89 -3.02 -0.61
N ILE A 306 -6.43 -3.02 -1.82
CA ILE A 306 -7.76 -2.53 -2.13
C ILE A 306 -8.66 -3.71 -2.47
N GLY A 307 -9.92 -3.66 -2.07
CA GLY A 307 -10.84 -4.74 -2.35
C GLY A 307 -12.27 -4.25 -2.55
N VAL A 308 -13.03 -5.03 -3.30
CA VAL A 308 -14.47 -4.86 -3.47
C VAL A 308 -15.16 -6.08 -2.87
N PHE A 309 -16.39 -5.88 -2.37
CA PHE A 309 -17.22 -6.99 -1.93
C PHE A 309 -17.38 -8.02 -3.05
N ASP A 310 -17.11 -9.29 -2.73
CA ASP A 310 -17.26 -10.40 -3.65
C ASP A 310 -17.97 -11.56 -2.97
N PHE A 311 -19.13 -11.93 -3.51
CA PHE A 311 -19.97 -12.97 -2.93
C PHE A 311 -19.27 -14.35 -2.94
N VAL A 312 -18.45 -14.62 -3.96
CA VAL A 312 -17.70 -15.89 -4.05
C VAL A 312 -16.64 -15.96 -2.95
N SER A 313 -15.94 -14.87 -2.66
CA SER A 313 -14.96 -14.76 -1.56
C SER A 313 -15.61 -14.95 -0.19
N LEU A 314 -16.80 -14.38 0.02
CA LEU A 314 -17.58 -14.63 1.23
C LEU A 314 -18.00 -16.10 1.34
N LEU A 315 -18.54 -16.69 0.27
CA LEU A 315 -19.03 -18.06 0.25
C LEU A 315 -17.89 -19.06 0.48
N THR A 316 -16.73 -18.87 -0.16
CA THR A 316 -15.55 -19.73 0.04
C THR A 316 -15.05 -19.68 1.48
N SER A 317 -15.03 -18.49 2.09
CA SER A 317 -14.69 -18.32 3.52
C SER A 317 -15.70 -19.04 4.43
N LEU A 318 -17.00 -18.99 4.11
CA LEU A 318 -18.04 -19.69 4.86
C LEU A 318 -17.95 -21.21 4.71
N VAL A 319 -17.66 -21.72 3.51
CA VAL A 319 -17.48 -23.15 3.26
C VAL A 319 -16.27 -23.68 4.04
N ALA A 320 -15.15 -22.96 4.01
CA ALA A 320 -13.98 -23.30 4.82
C ALA A 320 -14.31 -23.31 6.33
N SER A 321 -15.14 -22.37 6.77
CA SER A 321 -15.61 -22.28 8.15
C SER A 321 -16.48 -23.48 8.58
N ILE A 322 -17.37 -23.95 7.70
CA ILE A 322 -18.18 -25.16 7.94
C ILE A 322 -17.30 -26.41 8.02
N ALA A 323 -16.26 -26.50 7.17
CA ALA A 323 -15.31 -27.59 7.23
C ALA A 323 -14.59 -27.65 8.59
N LEU A 324 -14.23 -26.49 9.16
CA LEU A 324 -13.59 -26.43 10.49
C LEU A 324 -14.50 -26.92 11.62
N LEU A 325 -15.81 -26.66 11.53
CA LEU A 325 -16.79 -27.22 12.48
C LEU A 325 -16.83 -28.76 12.42
N LYS A 326 -16.67 -29.36 11.23
CA LYS A 326 -16.57 -30.82 11.09
C LYS A 326 -15.31 -31.40 11.69
N VAL A 327 -14.20 -30.67 11.63
CA VAL A 327 -12.97 -31.08 12.34
C VAL A 327 -13.20 -31.12 13.86
N ALA A 328 -13.94 -30.15 14.42
CA ALA A 328 -14.29 -30.18 15.84
C ALA A 328 -15.20 -31.35 16.21
N GLU A 329 -16.20 -31.68 15.38
CA GLU A 329 -17.02 -32.90 15.57
C GLU A 329 -16.14 -34.16 15.62
N LEU A 330 -15.18 -34.28 14.68
CA LEU A 330 -14.27 -35.42 14.62
C LEU A 330 -13.35 -35.51 15.85
N ILE A 331 -12.86 -34.39 16.37
CA ILE A 331 -12.07 -34.38 17.61
C ILE A 331 -12.90 -34.87 18.79
N VAL A 332 -14.14 -34.37 18.94
CA VAL A 332 -15.04 -34.81 20.02
C VAL A 332 -15.40 -36.29 19.87
N GLU A 333 -15.57 -36.77 18.64
CA GLU A 333 -15.79 -38.18 18.35
C GLU A 333 -14.59 -39.05 18.76
N ILE A 334 -13.36 -38.61 18.48
CA ILE A 334 -12.15 -39.32 18.93
C ILE A 334 -12.09 -39.33 20.46
N ILE A 335 -12.40 -38.23 21.12
CA ILE A 335 -12.46 -38.16 22.59
C ILE A 335 -13.49 -39.16 23.13
N MET A 336 -14.69 -39.19 22.54
CA MET A 336 -15.77 -40.08 22.93
C MET A 336 -15.39 -41.56 22.79
N LEU A 337 -14.79 -41.96 21.67
CA LEU A 337 -14.52 -43.36 21.36
C LEU A 337 -13.19 -43.90 21.91
N ARG A 338 -12.23 -43.03 22.26
CA ARG A 338 -10.89 -43.47 22.71
C ARG A 338 -10.58 -43.14 24.16
N PHE A 339 -11.07 -42.03 24.68
CA PHE A 339 -10.58 -41.47 25.94
C PHE A 339 -11.59 -41.53 27.10
N LEU A 340 -12.89 -41.63 26.84
CA LEU A 340 -13.88 -41.78 27.89
C LEU A 340 -13.94 -43.21 28.44
N PRO A 341 -14.21 -43.39 29.75
CA PRO A 341 -14.34 -44.72 30.33
C PRO A 341 -15.52 -45.51 29.75
N GLU A 342 -16.59 -44.83 29.34
CA GLU A 342 -17.78 -45.44 28.72
C GLU A 342 -17.64 -45.68 27.20
N LYS A 343 -16.41 -45.68 26.67
CA LYS A 343 -16.14 -45.83 25.22
C LYS A 343 -16.80 -47.04 24.55
N GLU A 344 -16.86 -48.19 25.23
CA GLU A 344 -17.45 -49.43 24.70
C GLU A 344 -18.95 -49.24 24.46
N VAL A 345 -19.64 -48.57 25.38
CA VAL A 345 -21.07 -48.23 25.23
C VAL A 345 -21.29 -47.26 24.07
N TYR A 346 -20.39 -46.29 23.88
CA TYR A 346 -20.48 -45.38 22.74
C TYR A 346 -20.19 -46.08 21.41
N GLU A 347 -19.27 -47.06 21.40
CA GLU A 347 -18.91 -47.83 20.21
C GLU A 347 -20.09 -48.70 19.75
N ASP A 348 -20.70 -49.46 20.67
CA ASP A 348 -21.86 -50.33 20.42
C ASP A 348 -23.09 -49.57 19.88
N VAL A 349 -23.30 -48.34 20.32
CA VAL A 349 -24.45 -47.53 19.88
C VAL A 349 -24.16 -46.82 18.57
N LYS A 350 -22.89 -46.51 18.27
CA LYS A 350 -22.51 -45.75 17.08
C LYS A 350 -22.30 -46.66 15.86
N PHE A 351 -21.73 -47.85 16.05
CA PHE A 351 -21.40 -48.77 14.97
C PHE A 351 -22.31 -50.00 15.03
N ASP A 352 -23.03 -50.25 13.94
CA ASP A 352 -23.72 -51.52 13.74
C ASP A 352 -22.73 -52.51 13.08
N GLU A 353 -22.28 -53.53 13.81
CA GLU A 353 -21.39 -54.56 13.26
C GLU A 353 -22.15 -55.45 12.26
N THR A 354 -21.66 -55.53 11.02
CA THR A 354 -22.17 -56.48 10.03
C THR A 354 -21.15 -57.58 9.82
N THR A 355 -21.55 -58.83 10.08
CA THR A 355 -20.72 -59.98 9.72
C THR A 355 -20.88 -60.23 8.22
N TYR A 356 -19.80 -60.07 7.45
CA TYR A 356 -19.79 -60.45 6.04
C TYR A 356 -19.86 -61.98 5.94
N ARG A 357 -21.06 -62.54 5.85
CA ARG A 357 -21.27 -63.91 5.38
C ARG A 357 -21.17 -63.91 3.86
N ARG A 358 -20.12 -64.55 3.34
CA ARG A 358 -20.01 -64.86 1.91
C ARG A 358 -21.10 -65.89 1.57
N GLY A 359 -22.24 -65.38 1.09
CA GLY A 359 -23.42 -66.18 0.75
C GLY A 359 -24.51 -66.06 1.82
N GLU A 360 -25.68 -65.61 1.39
CA GLU A 360 -26.95 -65.51 2.12
C GLU A 360 -27.11 -64.33 3.09
N VAL A 361 -27.89 -63.35 2.62
CA VAL A 361 -28.50 -62.30 3.43
C VAL A 361 -29.65 -62.94 4.21
N GLU A 362 -29.36 -63.47 5.41
CA GLU A 362 -30.40 -63.68 6.41
C GLU A 362 -30.53 -62.43 7.26
N VAL A 363 -31.68 -61.76 7.16
CA VAL A 363 -32.10 -60.70 8.07
C VAL A 363 -32.12 -61.29 9.49
N ASN A 364 -31.38 -60.67 10.41
CA ASN A 364 -31.26 -61.11 11.78
C ASN A 364 -32.65 -61.10 12.44
N LYS A 365 -33.21 -62.27 12.76
CA LYS A 365 -34.53 -62.45 13.43
C LYS A 365 -34.64 -61.77 14.81
N ALA A 366 -33.55 -61.20 15.32
CA ALA A 366 -33.54 -60.38 16.53
C ALA A 366 -34.13 -58.98 16.30
N ASP A 367 -34.01 -58.42 15.09
CA ASP A 367 -34.52 -57.09 14.78
C ASP A 367 -36.05 -57.10 14.53
N GLU A 368 -36.59 -58.14 13.89
CA GLU A 368 -38.06 -58.29 13.71
C GLU A 368 -38.82 -58.26 15.05
N LYS A 369 -38.27 -58.88 16.10
CA LYS A 369 -38.89 -58.88 17.44
C LYS A 369 -38.84 -57.51 18.14
N LYS A 370 -37.86 -56.66 17.79
CA LYS A 370 -37.73 -55.30 18.34
C LYS A 370 -38.70 -54.33 17.66
N TYR A 371 -39.03 -54.55 16.39
CA TYR A 371 -40.05 -53.77 15.69
C TYR A 371 -41.47 -54.22 16.07
N GLN A 372 -41.75 -55.52 16.17
CA GLN A 372 -43.06 -56.02 16.60
C GLN A 372 -43.47 -55.60 18.02
N LYS A 373 -42.52 -55.57 18.98
CA LYS A 373 -42.79 -55.07 20.34
C LYS A 373 -43.09 -53.57 20.40
N ARG A 374 -42.61 -52.78 19.44
CA ARG A 374 -42.82 -51.32 19.43
C ARG A 374 -44.19 -50.95 18.84
N ASP A 375 -44.73 -51.81 17.97
CA ASP A 375 -46.08 -51.64 17.41
C ASP A 375 -47.18 -52.14 18.36
N GLU A 376 -46.88 -53.08 19.28
CA GLU A 376 -47.80 -53.50 20.36
C GLU A 376 -47.92 -52.49 21.51
N GLU A 377 -46.93 -51.60 21.71
CA GLU A 377 -46.96 -50.55 22.74
C GLU A 377 -47.62 -49.24 22.26
N GLN A 378 -48.04 -49.16 20.99
CA GLN A 378 -48.67 -47.97 20.38
C GLN A 378 -50.14 -48.13 19.98
N ASN A 379 -50.81 -49.21 20.40
CA ASN A 379 -52.26 -49.40 20.21
C ASN A 379 -53.03 -49.39 21.54
#